data_AF-A0A0F6ANZ8-F1
#
_entry.id   AF-A0A0F6ANZ8-F1
#
_cell.length_a   1.000
_cell.length_b   1.000
_cell.length_c   1.000
_cell.angle_alpha   90.00
_cell.angle_beta   90.00
_cell.angle_gamma   90.00
#
_symmetry.space_group_name_H-M   'P 1'
#
loop_
_entity.id
_entity.type
_entity.pdbx_description
1 polymer ?
#
loop_
_entity_poly.entity_id
_entity_poly.type
_entity_poly.pdbx_seq_one_letter_code
_entity_poly.pdbx_strand_id
1 'polypeptide(L)'
;MSSQNYVVPPLSWDNIGQLSDAIRVQFSLADQATFPVMDFLELVLCQRMGMVDLRIKTQQEMGDFEGFTDPKGKFIILREDVYENACNDSPRDRFTVAHELGHFFLHTGIPMARASDERRIKDYRLSEPQANQFAGELLMPRQFMSPFDTAEDVMQRHSVSRGAADIRLNFMRKKWINKKGI
;
A
#
# COMPACT_ATOMS: atom_id res chain seq x y z
N MET A 1 -4.44 14.92 7.33
CA MET A 1 -4.21 15.53 5.99
C MET A 1 -3.30 14.60 5.22
N SER A 2 -3.61 14.36 3.94
CA SER A 2 -2.80 13.54 3.03
C SER A 2 -1.32 13.94 3.07
N SER A 3 -0.43 12.96 3.08
CA SER A 3 0.97 13.09 2.63
C SER A 3 1.03 13.94 1.35
N GLN A 4 2.02 14.83 1.28
CA GLN A 4 2.21 15.70 0.13
C GLN A 4 2.55 14.84 -1.09
N ASN A 5 1.80 15.02 -2.18
CA ASN A 5 1.98 14.23 -3.39
C ASN A 5 3.20 14.73 -4.19
N TYR A 6 4.14 13.84 -4.49
CA TYR A 6 5.34 14.16 -5.25
C TYR A 6 5.29 13.57 -6.65
N VAL A 7 5.90 14.28 -7.61
CA VAL A 7 6.14 13.73 -8.95
C VAL A 7 7.32 12.78 -8.87
N VAL A 8 7.06 11.52 -9.21
CA VAL A 8 8.00 10.39 -9.21
C VAL A 8 8.16 9.82 -10.62
N PRO A 9 9.20 9.00 -10.87
CA PRO A 9 9.31 8.24 -12.11
C PRO A 9 8.02 7.44 -12.40
N PRO A 10 7.62 7.34 -13.68
CA PRO A 10 6.39 6.64 -14.03
C PRO A 10 6.51 5.15 -13.74
N LEU A 11 5.53 4.59 -13.02
CA LEU A 11 5.38 3.14 -12.84
C LEU A 11 4.01 2.69 -13.30
N SER A 12 3.96 1.67 -14.14
CA SER A 12 2.69 1.07 -14.53
C SER A 12 2.06 0.33 -13.36
N TRP A 13 0.72 0.28 -13.31
CA TRP A 13 0.00 -0.50 -12.31
C TRP A 13 0.33 -1.99 -12.38
N ASP A 14 0.79 -2.50 -13.53
CA ASP A 14 1.27 -3.87 -13.67
C ASP A 14 2.63 -4.08 -13.03
N ASN A 15 3.56 -3.13 -13.15
CA ASN A 15 4.85 -3.24 -12.47
C ASN A 15 4.71 -3.17 -10.94
N ILE A 16 3.83 -2.30 -10.43
CA ILE A 16 3.53 -2.24 -8.99
C ILE A 16 2.92 -3.56 -8.50
N GLY A 17 2.01 -4.15 -9.28
CA GLY A 17 1.45 -5.47 -8.99
C GLY A 17 2.52 -6.57 -8.96
N GLN A 18 3.37 -6.63 -9.98
CA GLN A 18 4.47 -7.61 -10.07
C GLN A 18 5.45 -7.49 -8.89
N LEU A 19 5.78 -6.26 -8.46
CA LEU A 19 6.61 -6.05 -7.28
C LEU A 19 5.92 -6.58 -6.01
N SER A 20 4.63 -6.30 -5.85
CA SER A 20 3.85 -6.78 -4.70
C SER A 20 3.80 -8.32 -4.68
N ASP A 21 3.54 -8.95 -5.83
CA ASP A 21 3.54 -10.41 -5.98
C ASP A 21 4.93 -11.00 -5.65
N ALA A 22 6.02 -10.37 -6.10
CA ALA A 22 7.38 -10.80 -5.80
C ALA A 22 7.70 -10.76 -4.30
N ILE A 23 7.26 -9.72 -3.59
CA ILE A 23 7.36 -9.64 -2.12
C ILE A 23 6.59 -10.81 -1.51
N ARG A 24 5.33 -11.04 -1.90
CA ARG A 24 4.54 -12.17 -1.37
C ARG A 24 5.23 -13.51 -1.59
N VAL A 25 5.79 -13.77 -2.76
CA VAL A 25 6.55 -15.00 -3.07
C VAL A 25 7.79 -15.12 -2.19
N GLN A 26 8.60 -14.07 -2.09
CA GLN A 26 9.84 -14.06 -1.30
C GLN A 26 9.59 -14.42 0.17
N PHE A 27 8.44 -14.04 0.71
CA PHE A 27 8.05 -14.32 2.10
C PHE A 27 7.08 -15.50 2.25
N SER A 28 6.93 -16.35 1.22
CA SER A 28 6.07 -17.55 1.24
C SER A 28 4.59 -17.26 1.55
N LEU A 29 4.11 -16.08 1.13
CA LEU A 29 2.74 -15.60 1.27
C LEU A 29 1.99 -15.59 -0.07
N ALA A 30 2.56 -16.19 -1.12
CA ALA A 30 1.95 -16.24 -2.45
C ALA A 30 0.55 -16.88 -2.40
N ASP A 31 0.39 -17.99 -1.69
CA ASP A 31 -0.87 -18.75 -1.63
C ASP A 31 -1.84 -18.28 -0.53
N GLN A 32 -1.50 -17.21 0.20
CA GLN A 32 -2.33 -16.68 1.27
C GLN A 32 -3.23 -15.55 0.75
N ALA A 33 -4.52 -15.57 1.07
CA ALA A 33 -5.42 -14.50 0.65
C ALA A 33 -5.16 -13.18 1.41
N THR A 34 -4.80 -13.27 2.68
CA THR A 34 -4.47 -12.13 3.53
C THR A 34 -2.95 -11.86 3.53
N PHE A 35 -2.54 -10.72 4.08
CA PHE A 35 -1.13 -10.37 4.26
C PHE A 35 -0.91 -9.87 5.70
N PRO A 36 0.00 -10.46 6.49
CA PRO A 36 0.29 -10.04 7.85
C PRO A 36 1.17 -8.79 7.85
N VAL A 37 0.58 -7.63 7.58
CA VAL A 37 1.31 -6.37 7.29
C VAL A 37 2.18 -5.91 8.46
N MET A 38 1.72 -6.06 9.70
CA MET A 38 2.47 -5.67 10.89
C MET A 38 3.64 -6.63 11.16
N ASP A 39 3.41 -7.95 11.13
CA ASP A 39 4.49 -8.92 11.28
C ASP A 39 5.56 -8.76 10.19
N PHE A 40 5.12 -8.47 8.97
CA PHE A 40 6.04 -8.21 7.86
C PHE A 40 6.88 -6.95 8.11
N LEU A 41 6.27 -5.84 8.53
CA LEU A 41 7.02 -4.62 8.81
C LEU A 41 7.95 -4.80 10.02
N GLU A 42 7.42 -5.25 11.15
CA GLU A 42 8.14 -5.27 12.42
C GLU A 42 9.12 -6.45 12.51
N LEU A 43 8.65 -7.67 12.31
CA LEU A 43 9.47 -8.87 12.54
C LEU A 43 10.43 -9.13 11.38
N VAL A 44 9.97 -8.88 10.15
CA VAL A 44 10.77 -9.17 8.95
C VAL A 44 11.65 -7.98 8.57
N LEU A 45 11.08 -6.83 8.23
CA LEU A 45 11.86 -5.71 7.72
C LEU A 45 12.71 -5.04 8.80
N CYS A 46 12.14 -4.80 9.99
CA CYS A 46 12.86 -4.14 11.08
C CYS A 46 13.79 -5.12 11.82
N GLN A 47 13.24 -6.16 12.45
CA GLN A 47 14.02 -7.01 13.36
C GLN A 47 14.95 -7.99 12.63
N ARG A 48 14.45 -8.71 11.62
CA ARG A 48 15.24 -9.74 10.93
C ARG A 48 16.21 -9.16 9.91
N MET A 49 15.77 -8.20 9.11
CA MET A 49 16.58 -7.68 8.01
C MET A 49 17.31 -6.37 8.37
N GLY A 50 16.84 -5.62 9.38
CA GLY A 50 17.43 -4.33 9.74
C GLY A 50 17.38 -3.29 8.61
N MET A 51 16.37 -3.38 7.72
CA MET A 51 16.28 -2.52 6.54
C MET A 51 15.69 -1.14 6.83
N VAL A 52 14.85 -1.05 7.87
CA VAL A 52 14.09 0.15 8.22
C VAL A 52 13.83 0.15 9.72
N ASP A 53 13.83 1.33 10.35
CA ASP A 53 13.36 1.47 11.72
C ASP A 53 11.84 1.74 11.75
N LEU A 54 11.08 0.95 12.48
CA LEU A 54 9.71 1.32 12.85
C LEU A 54 9.75 2.22 14.10
N ARG A 55 9.07 3.38 14.03
CA ARG A 55 8.99 4.34 15.13
C ARG A 55 7.53 4.69 15.40
N ILE A 56 7.11 4.57 16.65
CA ILE A 56 5.74 4.89 17.06
C ILE A 56 5.74 6.26 17.73
N LYS A 57 4.81 7.13 17.34
CA LYS A 57 4.67 8.47 17.89
C LYS A 57 3.24 8.77 18.29
N THR A 58 3.10 9.66 19.26
CA THR A 58 1.78 10.05 19.77
C THR A 58 1.00 10.89 18.77
N GLN A 59 -0.32 10.98 18.97
CA GLN A 59 -1.15 11.90 18.18
C GLN A 59 -0.72 13.37 18.34
N GLN A 60 -0.21 13.76 19.50
CA GLN A 60 0.31 15.11 19.72
C GLN A 60 1.54 15.41 18.85
N GLU A 61 2.46 14.45 18.71
CA GLU A 61 3.67 14.62 17.92
C GLU A 61 3.43 14.58 16.40
N MET A 62 2.41 13.84 15.96
CA MET A 62 2.11 13.64 14.54
C MET A 62 0.98 14.52 14.01
N GLY A 63 0.16 15.12 14.88
CA GLY A 63 -1.01 15.87 14.47
C GLY A 63 -1.91 15.06 13.52
N ASP A 64 -2.16 15.62 12.33
CA ASP A 64 -3.06 15.03 11.34
C ASP A 64 -2.43 13.92 10.48
N PHE A 65 -1.15 13.57 10.70
CA PHE A 65 -0.47 12.50 9.96
C PHE A 65 -0.72 11.15 10.64
N GLU A 66 -1.13 10.15 9.86
CA GLU A 66 -1.39 8.78 10.32
C GLU A 66 -0.13 7.91 10.24
N GLY A 67 0.71 8.18 9.24
CA GLY A 67 2.02 7.57 9.03
C GLY A 67 2.85 8.44 8.09
N PHE A 68 4.15 8.19 8.03
CA PHE A 68 5.00 8.64 6.93
C PHE A 68 6.33 7.86 6.89
N THR A 69 6.85 7.73 5.68
CA THR A 69 8.11 7.04 5.39
C THR A 69 9.22 8.04 5.07
N ASP A 70 10.42 7.84 5.62
CA ASP A 70 11.60 8.64 5.28
C ASP A 70 11.96 8.46 3.80
N PRO A 71 12.14 9.55 3.01
CA PRO A 71 12.59 9.48 1.62
C PRO A 71 13.92 8.74 1.38
N LYS A 72 14.76 8.62 2.42
CA LYS A 72 16.01 7.86 2.37
C LYS A 72 15.85 6.42 2.85
N GLY A 73 14.62 6.00 3.18
CA GLY A 73 14.26 4.65 3.60
C GLY A 73 14.75 4.27 4.99
N LYS A 74 15.17 5.23 5.83
CA LYS A 74 15.74 4.89 7.14
C LYS A 74 14.69 4.47 8.16
N PHE A 75 13.50 5.04 8.09
CA PHE A 75 12.45 4.76 9.06
C PHE A 75 11.06 4.92 8.46
N ILE A 76 10.10 4.22 9.08
CA ILE A 76 8.66 4.43 8.94
C ILE A 76 8.17 4.88 10.31
N ILE A 77 7.44 6.01 10.35
CA ILE A 77 6.75 6.46 11.55
C ILE A 77 5.26 6.14 11.41
N LEU A 78 4.68 5.53 12.43
CA LEU A 78 3.24 5.34 12.57
C LEU A 78 2.74 6.08 13.81
N ARG A 79 1.52 6.62 13.72
CA ARG A 79 0.82 7.15 14.90
C ARG A 79 0.40 6.00 15.80
N GLU A 80 0.42 6.22 17.11
CA GLU A 80 0.17 5.18 18.12
C GLU A 80 -1.16 4.45 17.92
N ASP A 81 -2.24 5.17 17.63
CA ASP A 81 -3.57 4.61 17.37
C ASP A 81 -3.57 3.75 16.09
N VAL A 82 -2.91 4.21 15.03
CA VAL A 82 -2.79 3.47 13.76
C VAL A 82 -2.00 2.18 13.98
N TYR A 83 -0.90 2.25 14.73
CA TYR A 83 -0.11 1.08 15.07
C TYR A 83 -0.92 0.05 15.88
N GLU A 84 -1.53 0.47 16.98
CA GLU A 84 -2.33 -0.40 17.84
C GLU A 84 -3.51 -1.02 17.07
N ASN A 85 -4.22 -0.21 16.28
CA ASN A 85 -5.35 -0.68 15.48
C ASN A 85 -4.89 -1.65 14.39
N ALA A 86 -3.76 -1.39 13.72
CA ALA A 86 -3.22 -2.30 12.70
C ALA A 86 -2.77 -3.64 13.30
N CYS A 87 -2.18 -3.64 14.50
CA CYS A 87 -1.87 -4.86 15.26
C CYS A 87 -3.13 -5.62 15.69
N ASN A 88 -4.25 -4.91 15.90
CA ASN A 88 -5.57 -5.48 16.18
C ASN A 88 -6.40 -5.75 14.90
N ASP A 89 -5.72 -5.91 13.76
CA ASP A 89 -6.29 -6.24 12.47
C ASP A 89 -7.33 -5.23 11.91
N SER A 90 -7.30 -3.98 12.35
CA SER A 90 -8.15 -2.92 11.78
C SER A 90 -7.93 -2.80 10.27
N PRO A 91 -8.97 -3.00 9.44
CA PRO A 91 -8.82 -3.03 8.00
C PRO A 91 -8.32 -1.71 7.40
N ARG A 92 -8.65 -0.57 8.02
CA ARG A 92 -8.20 0.75 7.57
C ARG A 92 -6.73 0.95 7.89
N ASP A 93 -6.35 0.70 9.14
CA ASP A 93 -4.99 0.98 9.61
C ASP A 93 -3.98 0.02 8.98
N ARG A 94 -4.35 -1.25 8.74
CA ARG A 94 -3.56 -2.17 7.92
C ARG A 94 -3.30 -1.62 6.51
N PHE A 95 -4.28 -0.94 5.90
CA PHE A 95 -4.10 -0.30 4.61
C PHE A 95 -3.13 0.88 4.70
N THR A 96 -3.24 1.70 5.75
CA THR A 96 -2.29 2.79 6.03
C THR A 96 -0.85 2.27 6.14
N VAL A 97 -0.63 1.17 6.87
CA VAL A 97 0.71 0.58 6.97
C VAL A 97 1.20 0.03 5.62
N ALA A 98 0.33 -0.65 4.87
CA ALA A 98 0.66 -1.13 3.52
C ALA A 98 0.97 0.02 2.54
N HIS A 99 0.33 1.17 2.72
CA HIS A 99 0.60 2.39 1.96
C HIS A 99 2.00 2.95 2.27
N GLU A 100 2.40 3.02 3.55
CA GLU A 100 3.76 3.40 3.92
C GLU A 100 4.82 2.43 3.40
N LEU A 101 4.54 1.12 3.41
CA LEU A 101 5.39 0.14 2.73
C LEU A 101 5.51 0.44 1.23
N GLY A 102 4.44 0.91 0.59
CA GLY A 102 4.47 1.39 -0.79
C GLY A 102 5.46 2.54 -0.98
N HIS A 103 5.46 3.53 -0.09
CA HIS A 103 6.48 4.59 -0.10
C HIS A 103 7.88 4.03 0.09
N PHE A 104 8.08 3.10 1.03
CA PHE A 104 9.37 2.51 1.29
C PHE A 104 9.93 1.76 0.06
N PHE A 105 9.14 0.89 -0.57
CA PHE A 105 9.60 0.07 -1.69
C PHE A 105 9.68 0.81 -3.02
N LEU A 106 8.80 1.80 -3.25
CA LEU A 106 8.73 2.50 -4.54
C LEU A 106 9.51 3.82 -4.54
N HIS A 107 9.58 4.51 -3.40
CA HIS A 107 9.97 5.92 -3.34
C HIS A 107 11.25 6.19 -2.53
N THR A 108 11.90 5.16 -1.96
CA THR A 108 13.19 5.30 -1.30
C THR A 108 14.32 5.59 -2.29
N GLY A 109 15.07 6.67 -2.05
CA GLY A 109 16.31 6.96 -2.78
C GLY A 109 16.13 7.37 -4.24
N ILE A 110 14.90 7.64 -4.68
CA ILE A 110 14.59 8.10 -6.03
C ILE A 110 14.36 9.61 -6.10
N PRO A 111 14.52 10.24 -7.28
CA PRO A 111 14.20 11.64 -7.46
C PRO A 111 12.71 11.92 -7.27
N MET A 112 12.40 12.93 -6.45
CA MET A 112 11.04 13.43 -6.22
C MET A 112 10.99 14.93 -6.51
N ALA A 113 10.03 15.34 -7.34
CA ALA A 113 9.83 16.75 -7.71
C ALA A 113 8.47 17.25 -7.25
N ARG A 114 8.35 18.57 -7.08
CA ARG A 114 7.05 19.24 -6.85
C ARG A 114 6.47 19.69 -8.18
N ALA A 115 5.17 19.47 -8.39
CA ALA A 115 4.44 20.07 -9.50
C ALA A 115 3.81 21.38 -9.07
N SER A 116 3.77 22.37 -9.98
CA SER A 116 3.00 23.61 -9.77
C SER A 116 1.49 23.39 -9.90
N ASP A 117 1.07 22.36 -10.65
CA ASP A 117 -0.32 21.92 -10.78
C ASP A 117 -0.39 20.39 -10.88
N GLU A 118 -0.68 19.73 -9.76
CA GLU A 118 -0.80 18.27 -9.67
C GLU A 118 -1.91 17.71 -10.56
N ARG A 119 -2.98 18.48 -10.85
CA ARG A 119 -4.16 17.99 -11.60
C ARG A 119 -3.85 17.67 -13.05
N ARG A 120 -2.72 18.18 -13.55
CA ARG A 120 -2.22 17.91 -14.91
C ARG A 120 -1.28 16.70 -14.99
N ILE A 121 -0.86 16.18 -13.83
CA ILE A 121 0.04 15.04 -13.77
C ILE A 121 -0.81 13.76 -13.73
N LYS A 122 -0.43 12.79 -14.57
CA LYS A 122 -1.11 11.49 -14.58
C LYS A 122 -0.76 10.71 -13.32
N ASP A 123 -1.75 10.04 -12.73
CA ASP A 123 -1.64 9.29 -11.46
C ASP A 123 -0.42 8.35 -11.40
N TYR A 124 -0.07 7.69 -12.50
CA TYR A 124 1.09 6.80 -12.55
C TYR A 124 2.45 7.51 -12.40
N ARG A 125 2.48 8.84 -12.24
CA ARG A 125 3.67 9.66 -11.97
C ARG A 125 3.61 10.35 -10.61
N LEU A 126 2.63 10.02 -9.78
CA LEU A 126 2.38 10.64 -8.49
C LEU A 126 2.65 9.62 -7.38
N SER A 127 3.31 10.02 -6.30
CA SER A 127 3.71 9.13 -5.20
C SER A 127 2.50 8.53 -4.49
N GLU A 128 1.48 9.34 -4.19
CA GLU A 128 0.31 8.88 -3.41
C GLU A 128 -0.53 7.84 -4.18
N PRO A 129 -0.87 8.03 -5.47
CA PRO A 129 -1.54 6.99 -6.24
C PRO A 129 -0.69 5.72 -6.41
N GLN A 130 0.63 5.84 -6.58
CA GLN A 130 1.51 4.66 -6.65
C GLN A 130 1.54 3.88 -5.32
N ALA A 131 1.67 4.56 -4.18
CA ALA A 131 1.65 3.93 -2.86
C ALA A 131 0.29 3.29 -2.53
N ASN A 132 -0.82 3.96 -2.87
CA ASN A 132 -2.17 3.39 -2.76
C ASN A 132 -2.36 2.15 -3.64
N GLN A 133 -1.85 2.19 -4.88
CA GLN A 133 -1.89 1.01 -5.76
C GLN A 133 -1.07 -0.14 -5.17
N PHE A 134 0.11 0.14 -4.63
CA PHE A 134 0.93 -0.88 -3.97
C PHE A 134 0.20 -1.52 -2.79
N ALA A 135 -0.39 -0.73 -1.89
CA ALA A 135 -1.18 -1.24 -0.77
C ALA A 135 -2.32 -2.15 -1.24
N GLY A 136 -3.05 -1.74 -2.29
CA GLY A 136 -4.12 -2.53 -2.88
C GLY A 136 -3.65 -3.83 -3.55
N GLU A 137 -2.50 -3.82 -4.23
CA GLU A 137 -1.91 -5.02 -4.83
C GLU A 137 -1.38 -5.98 -3.76
N LEU A 138 -0.72 -5.46 -2.73
CA LEU A 138 -0.16 -6.26 -1.63
C LEU A 138 -1.28 -6.93 -0.81
N LEU A 139 -2.31 -6.19 -0.42
CA LEU A 139 -3.37 -6.69 0.46
C LEU A 139 -4.43 -7.53 -0.28
N MET A 140 -4.71 -7.23 -1.55
CA MET A 140 -5.74 -7.89 -2.35
C MET A 140 -5.16 -8.39 -3.68
N PRO A 141 -4.26 -9.39 -3.67
CA PRO A 141 -3.53 -9.79 -4.86
C PRO A 141 -4.47 -10.38 -5.91
N ARG A 142 -4.14 -10.13 -7.19
CA ARG A 142 -5.07 -10.30 -8.31
C ARG A 142 -5.55 -11.74 -8.50
N GLN A 143 -4.73 -12.72 -8.15
CA GLN A 143 -5.05 -14.14 -8.28
C GLN A 143 -6.21 -14.61 -7.39
N PHE A 144 -6.50 -13.88 -6.31
CA PHE A 144 -7.63 -14.16 -5.42
C PHE A 144 -8.85 -13.30 -5.75
N MET A 145 -8.85 -12.60 -6.88
CA MET A 145 -9.97 -11.76 -7.33
C MET A 145 -10.74 -12.45 -8.45
N SER A 146 -12.07 -12.39 -8.38
CA SER A 146 -13.00 -12.99 -9.34
C SER A 146 -13.94 -11.93 -9.95
N PRO A 147 -14.32 -12.04 -11.24
CA PRO A 147 -15.35 -11.20 -11.85
C PRO A 147 -16.71 -11.19 -11.14
N PHE A 148 -16.97 -12.20 -10.33
CA PHE A 148 -18.23 -12.36 -9.60
C PHE A 148 -18.16 -11.87 -8.16
N ASP A 149 -16.98 -11.42 -7.69
CA ASP A 149 -16.82 -10.93 -6.32
C ASP A 149 -17.68 -9.68 -6.07
N THR A 150 -18.37 -9.70 -4.94
CA THR A 150 -18.95 -8.53 -4.31
C THR A 150 -17.92 -7.85 -3.40
N ALA A 151 -18.19 -6.62 -2.97
CA ALA A 151 -17.34 -5.94 -1.99
C ALA A 151 -17.24 -6.74 -0.68
N GLU A 152 -18.33 -7.42 -0.28
CA GLU A 152 -18.35 -8.25 0.92
C GLU A 152 -17.40 -9.45 0.80
N ASP A 153 -17.40 -10.13 -0.36
CA ASP A 153 -16.48 -11.25 -0.62
C ASP A 153 -15.02 -10.82 -0.48
N VAL A 154 -14.68 -9.65 -1.03
CA VAL A 154 -13.32 -9.09 -0.97
C VAL A 154 -12.95 -8.67 0.46
N MET A 155 -13.87 -8.03 1.18
CA MET A 155 -13.67 -7.64 2.58
C MET A 155 -13.38 -8.84 3.46
N GLN A 156 -14.20 -9.89 3.37
CA GLN A 156 -14.05 -11.11 4.17
C GLN A 156 -12.78 -11.87 3.81
N ARG A 157 -12.46 -11.98 2.51
CA ARG A 157 -11.30 -12.74 2.03
C ARG A 157 -9.96 -12.08 2.36
N HIS A 158 -9.89 -10.75 2.31
CA HIS A 158 -8.63 -10.00 2.44
C HIS A 158 -8.51 -9.18 3.74
N SER A 159 -9.56 -9.19 4.57
CA SER A 159 -9.67 -8.42 5.81
C SER A 159 -9.46 -6.92 5.56
N VAL A 160 -10.12 -6.38 4.53
CA VAL A 160 -10.01 -4.96 4.11
C VAL A 160 -11.32 -4.21 4.33
N SER A 161 -11.26 -2.88 4.35
CA SER A 161 -12.46 -2.04 4.46
C SER A 161 -13.30 -2.11 3.18
N ARG A 162 -14.60 -1.80 3.29
CA ARG A 162 -15.50 -1.72 2.14
C ARG A 162 -15.00 -0.75 1.06
N GLY A 163 -14.50 0.42 1.46
CA GLY A 163 -13.95 1.40 0.52
C GLY A 163 -12.76 0.87 -0.27
N ALA A 164 -11.82 0.18 0.39
CA ALA A 164 -10.69 -0.44 -0.27
C ALA A 164 -11.14 -1.57 -1.23
N ALA A 165 -12.10 -2.39 -0.80
CA ALA A 165 -12.69 -3.44 -1.63
C ALA A 165 -13.36 -2.87 -2.89
N ASP A 166 -14.17 -1.82 -2.76
CA ASP A 166 -14.86 -1.18 -3.89
C ASP A 166 -13.87 -0.59 -4.90
N ILE A 167 -12.83 0.10 -4.41
CA ILE A 167 -11.74 0.63 -5.27
C ILE A 167 -11.06 -0.52 -6.02
N ARG A 168 -10.72 -1.61 -5.32
CA ARG A 168 -10.05 -2.77 -5.91
C ARG A 168 -10.91 -3.46 -6.96
N LEU A 169 -12.19 -3.67 -6.70
CA LEU A 169 -13.12 -4.26 -7.67
C LEU A 169 -13.25 -3.39 -8.91
N ASN A 170 -13.35 -2.06 -8.76
CA ASN A 170 -13.39 -1.14 -9.90
C ASN A 170 -12.10 -1.19 -10.75
N PHE A 171 -10.94 -1.30 -10.11
CA PHE A 171 -9.67 -1.52 -10.79
C PHE A 171 -9.65 -2.85 -11.57
N MET A 172 -10.08 -3.94 -10.94
CA MET A 172 -10.09 -5.28 -11.55
C MET A 172 -11.08 -5.39 -12.71
N ARG A 173 -12.27 -4.78 -12.60
CA ARG A 173 -13.28 -4.73 -13.68
C ARG A 173 -12.74 -4.08 -14.93
N LYS A 174 -12.08 -2.91 -14.81
CA LYS A 174 -11.42 -2.24 -15.95
C LYS A 174 -10.38 -3.15 -16.61
N LYS A 175 -9.62 -3.89 -15.80
CA LYS A 175 -8.63 -4.85 -16.30
C LYS A 175 -9.24 -6.04 -17.04
N TRP A 176 -10.31 -6.63 -16.53
CA TRP A 176 -10.97 -7.77 -17.18
C TRP A 176 -11.64 -7.36 -18.49
N ILE A 177 -12.22 -6.16 -18.56
CA ILE A 177 -12.76 -5.59 -19.80
C ILE A 177 -11.63 -5.43 -20.83
N ASN A 178 -10.53 -4.80 -20.45
CA ASN A 178 -9.40 -4.56 -21.35
C ASN A 178 -8.73 -5.86 -21.86
N LYS A 179 -8.74 -6.94 -21.05
CA LYS A 179 -8.25 -8.27 -21.48
C LYS A 179 -9.19 -8.98 -22.45
N LYS A 180 -10.49 -8.64 -22.48
CA LYS A 180 -11.49 -9.29 -23.34
C LYS A 180 -11.61 -8.67 -24.74
N GLY A 181 -10.89 -7.58 -25.05
CA GLY A 181 -10.76 -7.03 -26.39
C GLY A 181 -12.10 -6.80 -27.10
N ILE A 182 -12.89 -5.84 -26.61
CA ILE A 182 -13.84 -5.09 -27.44
C ILE A 182 -13.21 -3.74 -27.75
#